data_AF-A0A2X3EHF2-F1
#
_entry.id   AF-A0A2X3EHF2-F1
#
_cell.length_a   1.000
_cell.length_b   1.000
_cell.length_c   1.000
_cell.angle_alpha   90.00
_cell.angle_beta   90.00
_cell.angle_gamma   90.00
#
_symmetry.space_group_name_H-M   'P 1'
#
loop_
_entity.id
_entity.type
_entity.pdbx_description
1 polymer ?
#
loop_
_entity_poly.entity_id
_entity_poly.type
_entity_poly.pdbx_seq_one_letter_code
_entity_poly.pdbx_strand_id
1 'polypeptide(L)'
;MDVERATFVPQLADWFSEQFSTAVLILPFILTLTLPSALSGFRFRQLLPVLALVLSIALGVAVGGAGSITFPLPALIWCAVRYPLPLTCLLTFLTGIGEILLVANSLIHFSPDARMQPWQLFSTRLGIAAMLISPVIVASSVEAINTLVKQLALRADFDFQTRVYSRSGLSEALKRQTLPADKLLTVMVLDIDGFKRVNDALGHEGGDCVLTQFAPAGSTAGG
;
A
#
# COMPACT_ATOMS: atom_id res chain seq x y z
N MET A 1 45.87 -4.14 -25.73
CA MET A 1 44.44 -4.39 -25.98
C MET A 1 43.84 -5.41 -25.01
N ASP A 2 44.57 -6.43 -24.53
CA ASP A 2 43.99 -7.45 -23.63
C ASP A 2 43.81 -6.98 -22.17
N VAL A 3 44.67 -6.08 -21.67
CA VAL A 3 44.58 -5.53 -20.30
C VAL A 3 43.39 -4.59 -20.12
N GLU A 4 43.04 -3.82 -21.16
CA GLU A 4 41.86 -2.95 -21.16
C GLU A 4 40.55 -3.76 -21.15
N ARG A 5 40.48 -4.87 -21.92
CA ARG A 5 39.31 -5.75 -21.88
C ARG A 5 39.17 -6.49 -20.55
N ALA A 6 40.27 -6.89 -19.92
CA ALA A 6 40.26 -7.60 -18.64
C ALA A 6 39.76 -6.75 -17.47
N THR A 7 39.90 -5.42 -17.53
CA THR A 7 39.48 -4.48 -16.49
C THR A 7 38.13 -3.82 -16.77
N PHE A 8 37.72 -3.75 -18.04
CA PHE A 8 36.46 -3.15 -18.46
C PHE A 8 35.22 -3.87 -17.89
N VAL A 9 35.17 -5.20 -17.98
CA VAL A 9 33.99 -5.98 -17.53
C VAL A 9 33.71 -5.77 -16.04
N PRO A 10 34.71 -5.79 -15.13
CA PRO A 10 34.51 -5.41 -13.74
C PRO A 10 34.02 -4.02 -13.46
N GLN A 11 34.63 -3.03 -14.10
CA GLN A 11 34.24 -1.65 -13.90
C GLN A 11 32.81 -1.38 -14.41
N LEU A 12 32.44 -2.01 -15.53
CA LEU A 12 31.09 -1.94 -16.07
C LEU A 12 30.06 -2.59 -15.14
N ALA A 13 30.36 -3.78 -14.60
CA ALA A 13 29.48 -4.48 -13.67
C ALA A 13 29.27 -3.68 -12.38
N ASP A 14 30.35 -3.16 -11.80
CA ASP A 14 30.29 -2.35 -10.58
C ASP A 14 29.45 -1.08 -10.81
N TRP A 15 29.74 -0.34 -11.88
CA TRP A 15 28.97 0.84 -12.28
C TRP A 15 27.49 0.51 -12.49
N PHE A 16 27.18 -0.56 -13.24
CA PHE A 16 25.81 -0.97 -13.52
C PHE A 16 25.05 -1.32 -12.23
N SER A 17 25.65 -2.11 -11.34
CA SER A 17 25.00 -2.47 -10.07
C SER A 17 24.72 -1.25 -9.19
N GLU A 18 25.62 -0.27 -9.21
CA GLU A 18 25.46 0.97 -8.46
C GLU A 18 24.29 1.78 -8.98
N GLN A 19 24.25 2.01 -10.30
CA GLN A 19 23.17 2.77 -10.93
C GLN A 19 21.83 2.04 -10.81
N PHE A 20 21.82 0.72 -11.02
CA PHE A 20 20.61 -0.09 -10.91
C PHE A 20 20.02 -0.08 -9.49
N SER A 21 20.85 -0.38 -8.48
CA SER A 21 20.40 -0.36 -7.08
C SER A 21 19.95 1.03 -6.64
N THR A 22 20.68 2.07 -7.02
CA THR A 22 20.32 3.47 -6.72
C THR A 22 19.01 3.86 -7.39
N ALA A 23 18.82 3.51 -8.67
CA ALA A 23 17.58 3.80 -9.39
C ALA A 23 16.37 3.07 -8.77
N VAL A 24 16.53 1.81 -8.39
CA VAL A 24 15.48 1.01 -7.72
C VAL A 24 15.06 1.63 -6.39
N LEU A 25 16.00 2.22 -5.65
CA LEU A 25 15.74 2.88 -4.37
C LEU A 25 15.09 4.25 -4.54
N ILE A 26 15.62 5.07 -5.46
CA ILE A 26 15.22 6.47 -5.60
C ILE A 26 13.92 6.60 -6.39
N LEU A 27 13.74 5.85 -7.47
CA LEU A 27 12.65 6.06 -8.41
C LEU A 27 11.26 5.93 -7.76
N PRO A 28 10.94 4.87 -6.98
CA PRO A 28 9.63 4.77 -6.34
C PRO A 28 9.40 5.89 -5.33
N PHE A 29 10.46 6.30 -4.61
CA PHE A 29 10.36 7.40 -3.65
C PHE A 29 10.08 8.73 -4.35
N ILE A 30 10.81 9.07 -5.41
CA ILE A 30 10.58 10.31 -6.17
C ILE A 30 9.18 10.34 -6.78
N LEU A 31 8.75 9.24 -7.40
CA LEU A 31 7.43 9.17 -8.05
C LEU A 31 6.26 9.27 -7.05
N THR A 32 6.50 8.93 -5.78
CA THR A 32 5.47 8.93 -4.73
C THR A 32 5.54 10.14 -3.80
N LEU A 33 6.53 11.04 -3.99
CA LEU A 33 6.61 12.34 -3.31
C LEU A 33 5.42 13.22 -3.68
N THR A 34 4.31 12.97 -3.01
CA THR A 34 3.17 13.88 -2.93
C THR A 34 3.25 14.56 -1.57
N LEU A 35 3.19 15.89 -1.56
CA LEU A 35 3.19 16.67 -0.32
C LEU A 35 2.03 16.18 0.57
N PRO A 36 2.30 15.74 1.81
CA PRO A 36 1.29 15.10 2.63
C PRO A 36 0.21 16.11 3.02
N SER A 37 -1.00 15.93 2.50
CA SER A 37 -2.20 16.59 3.04
C SER A 37 -2.55 15.93 4.38
N ALA A 38 -2.10 16.56 5.46
CA ALA A 38 -2.44 16.28 6.86
C ALA A 38 -2.26 14.81 7.33
N LEU A 39 -1.18 14.58 8.09
CA LEU A 39 -0.99 13.36 8.89
C LEU A 39 -2.06 13.31 10.00
N SER A 40 -3.25 12.81 9.69
CA SER A 40 -4.32 12.68 10.70
C SER A 40 -4.06 11.49 11.63
N GLY A 41 -3.96 11.78 12.93
CA GLY A 41 -4.08 10.83 14.06
C GLY A 41 -3.04 9.71 14.14
N PHE A 42 -1.86 10.02 14.69
CA PHE A 42 -0.88 8.99 15.12
C PHE A 42 -1.51 8.04 16.15
N ARG A 43 -1.50 6.74 15.87
CA ARG A 43 -1.93 5.68 16.81
C ARG A 43 -0.73 4.83 17.21
N PHE A 44 -0.60 4.48 18.50
CA PHE A 44 0.52 3.67 19.01
C PHE A 44 0.74 2.34 18.27
N ARG A 45 -0.33 1.71 17.76
CA ARG A 45 -0.25 0.49 16.92
C ARG A 45 0.50 0.70 15.59
N GLN A 46 0.65 1.93 15.13
CA GLN A 46 1.46 2.30 13.95
C GLN A 46 2.96 2.33 14.27
N LEU A 47 3.41 2.10 15.51
CA LEU A 47 4.84 2.01 15.81
C LEU A 47 5.37 0.57 15.70
N LEU A 48 4.49 -0.44 15.84
CA LEU A 48 4.89 -1.85 15.85
C LEU A 48 5.67 -2.28 14.60
N PRO A 49 5.24 -1.97 13.36
CA PRO A 49 5.99 -2.37 12.17
C PRO A 49 7.36 -1.69 12.08
N VAL A 50 7.47 -0.43 12.53
CA VAL A 50 8.74 0.31 12.53
C VAL A 50 9.70 -0.24 13.58
N LEU A 51 9.19 -0.58 14.77
CA LEU A 51 9.99 -1.25 15.80
C LEU A 51 10.50 -2.62 15.32
N ALA A 52 9.64 -3.40 14.63
CA ALA A 52 10.04 -4.66 14.02
C ALA A 52 11.13 -4.46 12.95
N LEU A 53 11.02 -3.39 12.15
CA LEU A 53 12.04 -3.04 11.15
C LEU A 53 13.39 -2.72 11.81
N VAL A 54 13.40 -1.84 12.82
CA VAL A 54 14.61 -1.49 13.57
C VAL A 54 15.23 -2.73 14.22
N LEU A 55 14.41 -3.58 14.85
CA LEU A 55 14.85 -4.83 15.46
C LEU A 55 15.46 -5.79 14.42
N SER A 56 14.85 -5.89 13.24
CA SER A 56 15.34 -6.77 12.17
C SER A 56 16.69 -6.33 11.61
N ILE A 57 16.91 -5.02 11.47
CA ILE A 57 18.20 -4.46 11.06
C ILE A 57 19.26 -4.71 12.14
N ALA A 58 18.93 -4.46 13.41
CA ALA A 58 19.83 -4.71 14.53
C ALA A 58 20.22 -6.20 14.64
N LEU A 59 19.26 -7.10 14.43
CA LEU A 59 19.52 -8.53 14.38
C LEU A 59 20.39 -8.91 13.18
N GLY A 60 20.18 -8.27 12.03
CA GLY A 60 21.02 -8.47 10.85
C GLY A 60 22.49 -8.12 11.09
N VAL A 61 22.75 -7.02 11.80
CA VAL A 61 24.11 -6.62 12.21
C VAL A 61 24.69 -7.59 13.23
N ALA A 62 23.90 -8.04 14.21
CA ALA A 62 24.37 -8.94 15.26
C ALA A 62 24.68 -10.37 14.76
N VAL A 63 23.87 -10.89 13.84
CA VAL A 63 24.03 -12.23 13.26
C VAL A 63 25.07 -12.23 12.14
N GLY A 64 25.09 -11.18 11.31
CA GLY A 64 25.94 -11.09 10.13
C GLY A 64 25.61 -12.13 9.05
N GLY A 65 26.54 -12.32 8.13
CA GLY A 65 26.41 -13.28 7.02
C GLY A 65 25.54 -12.78 5.86
N ALA A 66 25.64 -13.48 4.73
CA ALA A 66 24.98 -13.06 3.49
C ALA A 66 23.45 -13.03 3.56
N GLY A 67 22.85 -13.87 4.41
CA GLY A 67 21.39 -13.92 4.59
C GLY A 67 20.82 -12.74 5.40
N SER A 68 21.64 -12.05 6.19
CA SER A 68 21.19 -10.96 7.07
C SER A 68 20.56 -9.78 6.31
N ILE A 69 20.96 -9.55 5.06
CA ILE A 69 20.38 -8.52 4.17
C ILE A 69 18.89 -8.73 3.89
N THR A 70 18.36 -9.93 4.15
CA THR A 70 16.94 -10.24 3.95
C THR A 70 16.10 -10.09 5.22
N PHE A 71 16.73 -9.88 6.38
CA PHE A 71 16.03 -9.78 7.66
C PHE A 71 15.05 -8.61 7.72
N PRO A 72 15.32 -7.45 7.11
CA PRO A 72 14.35 -6.36 7.07
C PRO A 72 13.11 -6.63 6.20
N LEU A 73 13.15 -7.63 5.31
CA LEU A 73 12.09 -7.86 4.32
C LEU A 73 10.71 -8.12 4.95
N PRO A 74 10.54 -9.05 5.91
CA PRO A 74 9.23 -9.28 6.53
C PRO A 74 8.69 -8.05 7.24
N ALA A 75 9.56 -7.25 7.87
CA ALA A 75 9.17 -6.01 8.54
C ALA A 75 8.77 -4.92 7.53
N LEU A 76 9.47 -4.82 6.40
CA LEU A 76 9.12 -3.93 5.29
C LEU A 76 7.79 -4.34 4.63
N ILE A 77 7.53 -5.63 4.46
CA ILE A 77 6.22 -6.12 3.97
C ILE A 77 5.12 -5.75 4.95
N TRP A 78 5.37 -5.88 6.26
CA TRP A 78 4.39 -5.45 7.27
C TRP A 78 4.13 -3.94 7.21
N CYS A 79 5.17 -3.14 7.00
CA CYS A 79 5.05 -1.70 6.73
C CYS A 79 4.21 -1.45 5.46
N ALA A 80 4.49 -2.16 4.37
CA ALA A 80 3.81 -2.03 3.08
C ALA A 80 2.31 -2.27 3.13
N VAL A 81 1.86 -3.22 3.95
CA VAL A 81 0.43 -3.52 4.13
C VAL A 81 -0.27 -2.48 5.02
N ARG A 82 0.48 -1.79 5.90
CA ARG A 82 -0.10 -0.92 6.92
C ARG A 82 -0.04 0.57 6.59
N TYR A 83 0.97 0.99 5.82
CA TYR A 83 1.26 2.38 5.53
C TYR A 83 0.90 2.77 4.11
N PRO A 84 0.62 4.06 3.87
CA PRO A 84 0.42 4.55 2.51
C PRO A 84 1.70 4.38 1.68
N LEU A 85 1.54 4.23 0.36
CA LEU A 85 2.62 3.98 -0.58
C LEU A 85 3.82 4.93 -0.42
N PRO A 86 3.66 6.27 -0.29
CA PRO A 86 4.80 7.18 -0.11
C PRO A 86 5.62 6.91 1.14
N LEU A 87 4.99 6.53 2.26
CA LEU A 87 5.68 6.25 3.50
C LEU A 87 6.42 4.92 3.44
N THR A 88 5.83 3.90 2.81
CA THR A 88 6.52 2.63 2.54
C THR A 88 7.72 2.85 1.63
N CYS A 89 7.60 3.65 0.57
CA CYS A 89 8.73 4.00 -0.31
C CYS A 89 9.84 4.72 0.46
N LEU A 90 9.51 5.66 1.34
CA LEU A 90 10.49 6.32 2.20
C LEU A 90 11.21 5.33 3.13
N LEU A 91 10.47 4.46 3.83
CA LEU A 91 11.07 3.46 4.72
C LEU A 91 11.96 2.48 3.95
N THR A 92 11.54 2.06 2.76
CA THR A 92 12.31 1.16 1.87
C THR A 92 13.58 1.84 1.40
N PHE A 93 13.50 3.13 1.01
CA PHE A 93 14.63 3.94 0.61
C PHE A 93 15.67 4.08 1.73
N LEU A 94 15.23 4.45 2.94
CA LEU A 94 16.10 4.57 4.11
C LEU A 94 16.74 3.24 4.51
N THR A 95 15.98 2.14 4.43
CA THR A 95 16.48 0.80 4.74
C THR A 95 17.54 0.38 3.72
N GLY A 96 17.31 0.61 2.42
CA GLY A 96 18.27 0.27 1.38
C GLY A 96 19.57 1.06 1.47
N ILE A 97 19.49 2.37 1.75
CA ILE A 97 20.71 3.15 2.04
C ILE A 97 21.42 2.59 3.27
N GLY A 98 20.67 2.28 4.34
CA GLY A 98 21.21 1.69 5.56
C GLY A 98 21.95 0.39 5.29
N GLU A 99 21.34 -0.55 4.57
CA GLU A 99 21.96 -1.84 4.21
C GLU A 99 23.21 -1.65 3.35
N ILE A 100 23.16 -0.79 2.32
CA ILE A 100 24.33 -0.50 1.49
C ILE A 100 25.47 0.07 2.33
N LEU A 101 25.19 0.99 3.26
CA LEU A 101 26.19 1.55 4.16
C LEU A 101 26.72 0.51 5.16
N LEU A 102 25.87 -0.36 5.70
CA LEU A 102 26.27 -1.43 6.61
C LEU A 102 27.19 -2.43 5.91
N VAL A 103 26.90 -2.79 4.66
CA VAL A 103 27.74 -3.66 3.84
C VAL A 103 29.06 -2.95 3.47
N ALA A 104 29.01 -1.68 3.07
CA ALA A 104 30.20 -0.91 2.69
C ALA A 104 31.19 -0.70 3.86
N ASN A 105 30.69 -0.51 5.08
CA ASN A 105 31.51 -0.37 6.28
C ASN A 105 31.93 -1.73 6.88
N SER A 106 31.64 -2.85 6.21
CA SER A 106 31.92 -4.20 6.70
C SER A 106 31.30 -4.51 8.07
N LEU A 107 30.23 -3.82 8.45
CA LEU A 107 29.49 -4.08 9.70
C LEU A 107 28.66 -5.37 9.61
N ILE A 108 28.21 -5.70 8.40
CA ILE A 108 27.69 -7.03 8.08
C ILE A 108 28.85 -7.84 7.52
N HIS A 109 29.45 -8.70 8.36
CA HIS A 109 30.54 -9.56 7.95
C HIS A 109 30.00 -10.75 7.14
N PHE A 110 30.35 -10.84 5.86
CA PHE A 110 30.02 -11.99 5.00
C PHE A 110 31.00 -13.14 5.22
N SER A 111 32.24 -12.81 5.60
CA SER A 111 33.27 -13.74 6.05
C SER A 111 34.24 -12.97 6.98
N PRO A 112 34.73 -13.56 8.08
CA PRO A 112 35.54 -12.84 9.08
C PRO A 112 36.84 -12.22 8.55
N ASP A 113 37.43 -12.77 7.48
CA ASP A 113 38.80 -12.43 7.04
C ASP A 113 38.94 -12.06 5.55
N ALA A 114 37.85 -12.00 4.78
CA ALA A 114 37.91 -11.71 3.35
C ALA A 114 37.38 -10.30 3.05
N ARG A 115 38.24 -9.42 2.53
CA ARG A 115 37.78 -8.23 1.79
C ARG A 115 36.81 -8.71 0.71
N MET A 116 35.64 -8.09 0.62
CA MET A 116 34.71 -8.45 -0.45
C MET A 116 35.38 -8.29 -1.80
N GLN A 117 35.34 -9.36 -2.60
CA GLN A 117 35.71 -9.27 -3.99
C GLN A 117 34.67 -8.42 -4.74
N PRO A 118 35.05 -7.74 -5.83
CA PRO A 118 34.14 -6.91 -6.62
C PRO A 118 32.83 -7.63 -6.98
N TRP A 119 32.89 -8.93 -7.33
CA TRP A 119 31.71 -9.71 -7.70
C TRP A 119 30.73 -9.96 -6.55
N GLN A 120 31.24 -9.99 -5.32
CA GLN A 120 30.39 -10.15 -4.14
C GLN A 120 29.64 -8.85 -3.84
N LEU A 121 30.28 -7.69 -4.02
CA LEU A 121 29.62 -6.39 -3.92
C LEU A 121 28.55 -6.22 -5.01
N PHE A 122 28.86 -6.61 -6.24
CA PHE A 122 27.90 -6.64 -7.34
C PHE A 122 26.65 -7.48 -6.99
N SER A 123 26.87 -8.73 -6.59
CA SER A 123 25.78 -9.68 -6.26
C SER A 123 24.94 -9.23 -5.07
N THR A 124 25.58 -8.69 -4.03
CA THR A 124 24.88 -8.18 -2.83
C THR A 124 24.04 -6.94 -3.14
N ARG A 125 24.55 -5.99 -3.92
CA ARG A 125 23.77 -4.82 -4.39
C ARG A 125 22.54 -5.26 -5.20
N LEU A 126 22.70 -6.26 -6.07
CA LEU A 126 21.59 -6.80 -6.85
C LEU A 126 20.55 -7.50 -5.95
N GLY A 127 21.01 -8.27 -4.96
CA GLY A 127 20.14 -8.92 -3.97
C GLY A 127 19.33 -7.93 -3.13
N ILE A 128 19.98 -6.87 -2.63
CA ILE A 128 19.33 -5.78 -1.90
C ILE A 128 18.28 -5.09 -2.79
N ALA A 129 18.64 -4.74 -4.03
CA ALA A 129 17.71 -4.12 -4.97
C ALA A 129 16.47 -5.00 -5.23
N ALA A 130 16.67 -6.29 -5.49
CA ALA A 130 15.56 -7.23 -5.71
C ALA A 130 14.66 -7.39 -4.47
N MET A 131 15.26 -7.46 -3.29
CA MET A 131 14.54 -7.56 -2.02
C MET A 131 13.71 -6.29 -1.75
N LEU A 132 14.24 -5.09 -2.02
CA LEU A 132 13.56 -3.83 -1.76
C LEU A 132 12.48 -3.45 -2.77
N ILE A 133 12.51 -4.02 -3.98
CA ILE A 133 11.38 -3.92 -4.93
C ILE A 133 10.12 -4.60 -4.34
N SER A 134 10.29 -5.68 -3.59
CA SER A 134 9.19 -6.49 -3.07
C SER A 134 8.19 -5.70 -2.20
N PRO A 135 8.59 -4.96 -1.16
CA PRO A 135 7.66 -4.16 -0.37
C PRO A 135 7.00 -3.01 -1.17
N VAL A 136 7.68 -2.45 -2.17
CA VAL A 136 7.10 -1.45 -3.07
C VAL A 136 5.98 -2.06 -3.92
N ILE A 137 6.19 -3.25 -4.48
CA ILE A 137 5.16 -4.00 -5.22
C ILE A 137 3.98 -4.36 -4.32
N VAL A 138 4.25 -4.78 -3.08
CA VAL A 138 3.19 -5.11 -2.12
C VAL A 138 2.36 -3.87 -1.80
N ALA A 139 3.00 -2.73 -1.51
CA ALA A 139 2.30 -1.49 -1.20
C ALA A 139 1.44 -1.01 -2.38
N SER A 140 1.97 -1.03 -3.60
CA SER A 140 1.22 -0.63 -4.80
C SER A 140 0.05 -1.58 -5.08
N SER A 141 0.23 -2.87 -4.88
CA SER A 141 -0.83 -3.87 -5.01
C SER A 141 -1.94 -3.66 -3.98
N VAL A 142 -1.58 -3.42 -2.72
CA VAL A 142 -2.53 -3.14 -1.63
C VAL A 142 -3.30 -1.85 -1.92
N GLU A 143 -2.65 -0.80 -2.43
CA GLU A 143 -3.33 0.44 -2.83
C GLU A 143 -4.30 0.23 -4.00
N ALA A 144 -3.90 -0.54 -5.01
CA ALA A 144 -4.76 -0.91 -6.12
C ALA A 144 -5.98 -1.71 -5.66
N ILE A 145 -5.77 -2.73 -4.81
CA ILE A 145 -6.85 -3.53 -4.22
C ILE A 145 -7.79 -2.65 -3.40
N ASN A 146 -7.26 -1.80 -2.53
CA ASN A 146 -8.09 -0.89 -1.72
C ASN A 146 -8.91 0.07 -2.60
N THR A 147 -8.34 0.54 -3.71
CA THR A 147 -9.06 1.39 -4.67
C THR A 147 -10.17 0.61 -5.38
N LEU A 148 -9.89 -0.62 -5.82
CA LEU A 148 -10.90 -1.49 -6.43
C LEU A 148 -12.01 -1.83 -5.46
N VAL A 149 -11.68 -2.19 -4.22
CA VAL A 149 -12.67 -2.46 -3.15
C VAL A 149 -13.52 -1.22 -2.89
N LYS A 150 -12.93 -0.02 -2.83
CA LYS A 150 -13.68 1.24 -2.71
C LYS A 150 -14.61 1.46 -3.90
N GLN A 151 -14.16 1.21 -5.12
CA GLN A 151 -15.00 1.35 -6.32
C GLN A 151 -16.15 0.34 -6.33
N LEU A 152 -15.90 -0.91 -5.91
CA LEU A 152 -16.94 -1.93 -5.77
C LEU A 152 -17.95 -1.55 -4.69
N ALA A 153 -17.48 -1.05 -3.55
CA ALA A 153 -18.37 -0.54 -2.50
C ALA A 153 -19.24 0.61 -3.01
N LEU A 154 -18.65 1.60 -3.69
CA LEU A 154 -19.40 2.73 -4.27
C LEU A 154 -20.43 2.30 -5.32
N ARG A 155 -20.16 1.23 -6.09
CA ARG A 155 -21.13 0.65 -7.03
C ARG A 155 -22.24 -0.13 -6.32
N ALA A 156 -21.94 -0.73 -5.17
CA ALA A 156 -22.89 -1.45 -4.33
C ALA A 156 -23.67 -0.51 -3.37
N ASP A 157 -23.26 0.75 -3.25
CA ASP A 157 -23.90 1.74 -2.38
C ASP A 157 -25.25 2.21 -2.91
N PHE A 158 -25.60 1.90 -4.16
CA PHE A 158 -26.91 2.19 -4.73
C PHE A 158 -27.64 0.91 -5.11
N ASP A 159 -28.92 0.84 -4.80
CA ASP A 159 -29.81 -0.20 -5.29
C ASP A 159 -30.00 -0.03 -6.80
N PHE A 160 -29.80 -1.10 -7.56
CA PHE A 160 -29.77 -1.04 -9.03
C PHE A 160 -31.14 -0.70 -9.63
N GLN A 161 -32.22 -1.16 -9.02
CA GLN A 161 -33.59 -0.96 -9.53
C GLN A 161 -34.09 0.46 -9.23
N THR A 162 -33.87 0.95 -8.02
CA THR A 162 -34.43 2.23 -7.56
C THR A 162 -33.45 3.40 -7.66
N ARG A 163 -32.14 3.14 -7.81
CA ARG A 163 -31.04 4.12 -7.77
C ARG A 163 -30.96 4.94 -6.48
N VAL A 164 -31.62 4.49 -5.42
CA VAL A 164 -31.50 5.04 -4.06
C VAL A 164 -30.33 4.34 -3.35
N TYR A 165 -29.80 4.93 -2.28
CA TYR A 165 -28.79 4.26 -1.46
C TYR A 165 -29.27 2.86 -1.04
N SER A 166 -28.43 1.85 -1.27
CA SER A 166 -28.58 0.54 -0.66
C SER A 166 -28.42 0.67 0.86
N ARG A 167 -28.83 -0.36 1.61
CA ARG A 167 -28.69 -0.34 3.08
C ARG A 167 -27.23 -0.11 3.52
N SER A 168 -26.26 -0.70 2.81
CA SER A 168 -24.84 -0.46 3.04
C SER A 168 -24.42 0.96 2.68
N GLY A 169 -24.89 1.48 1.52
CA GLY A 169 -24.59 2.84 1.09
C GLY A 169 -25.14 3.91 2.01
N LEU A 170 -26.37 3.74 2.50
CA LEU A 170 -26.99 4.65 3.47
C LEU A 170 -26.20 4.68 4.79
N SER A 171 -25.80 3.51 5.29
CA SER A 171 -24.99 3.39 6.53
C SER A 171 -23.64 4.09 6.39
N GLU A 172 -22.98 3.95 5.24
CA GLU A 172 -21.69 4.59 4.96
C GLU A 172 -21.85 6.11 4.78
N ALA A 173 -22.89 6.56 4.08
CA ALA A 173 -23.20 7.99 3.93
C ALA A 173 -23.48 8.66 5.28
N LEU A 174 -24.23 7.99 6.16
CA LEU A 174 -24.50 8.46 7.53
C LEU A 174 -23.23 8.55 8.37
N LYS A 175 -22.29 7.59 8.26
CA LYS A 175 -21.00 7.64 8.97
C LYS A 175 -20.11 8.79 8.53
N ARG A 176 -20.20 9.21 7.25
CA ARG A 176 -19.39 10.31 6.71
C ARG A 176 -19.94 11.69 7.09
N GLN A 177 -21.24 11.79 7.40
CA GLN A 177 -21.81 13.01 7.94
C GLN A 177 -21.29 13.28 9.35
N THR A 178 -20.40 14.27 9.46
CA THR A 178 -20.03 14.87 10.75
C THR A 178 -21.06 15.94 11.07
N LEU A 179 -22.00 15.60 11.95
CA LEU A 179 -22.98 16.58 12.45
C LEU A 179 -22.31 17.44 13.53
N PRO A 180 -22.39 18.79 13.40
CA PRO A 180 -22.11 19.69 14.50
C PRO A 180 -22.90 19.30 15.76
N ALA A 181 -22.33 19.51 16.95
CA ALA A 181 -22.92 19.08 18.22
C ALA A 181 -24.32 19.69 18.49
N ASP A 182 -24.66 20.77 17.82
CA ASP A 182 -25.92 21.51 17.88
C ASP A 182 -26.95 21.09 16.82
N LYS A 183 -26.61 20.17 15.90
CA LYS A 183 -27.54 19.69 14.88
C LYS A 183 -28.07 18.29 15.18
N LEU A 184 -29.39 18.13 15.07
CA LEU A 184 -30.08 16.85 15.17
C LEU A 184 -30.27 16.22 13.78
N LEU A 185 -30.06 14.92 13.69
CA LEU A 185 -30.39 14.11 12.52
C LEU A 185 -31.74 13.42 12.76
N THR A 186 -32.68 13.64 11.86
CA THR A 186 -33.97 12.93 11.84
C THR A 186 -33.91 11.78 10.83
N VAL A 187 -34.25 10.57 11.26
CA VAL A 187 -34.35 9.39 10.40
C VAL A 187 -35.82 8.97 10.29
N MET A 188 -36.33 8.88 9.07
CA MET A 188 -37.67 8.37 8.77
C MET A 188 -37.54 7.01 8.08
N VAL A 189 -38.22 6.00 8.62
CA VAL A 189 -38.32 4.66 8.00
C VAL A 189 -39.71 4.54 7.38
N LEU A 190 -39.76 4.25 6.10
CA LEU A 190 -40.98 4.08 5.31
C LEU A 190 -41.09 2.59 4.93
N ASP A 191 -42.26 2.00 5.12
CA ASP A 191 -42.59 0.64 4.68
C ASP A 191 -43.80 0.70 3.73
N ILE A 192 -43.82 -0.15 2.70
CA ILE A 192 -44.93 -0.20 1.73
C ILE A 192 -45.90 -1.30 2.15
N ASP A 193 -47.02 -0.89 2.73
CA ASP A 193 -48.04 -1.80 3.21
C ASP A 193 -48.58 -2.72 2.11
N GLY A 194 -48.61 -4.03 2.38
CA GLY A 194 -49.23 -5.00 1.49
C GLY A 194 -48.50 -5.25 0.16
N PHE A 195 -47.23 -4.83 0.02
CA PHE A 195 -46.45 -4.97 -1.22
C PHE A 195 -46.44 -6.39 -1.80
N LYS A 196 -46.51 -7.44 -0.97
CA LYS A 196 -46.63 -8.83 -1.42
C LYS A 196 -47.84 -9.05 -2.35
N ARG A 197 -48.99 -8.41 -2.06
CA ARG A 197 -50.20 -8.53 -2.91
C ARG A 197 -49.99 -7.92 -4.30
N VAL A 198 -49.14 -6.89 -4.41
CA VAL A 198 -48.76 -6.29 -5.68
C VAL A 198 -47.91 -7.27 -6.48
N ASN A 199 -46.90 -7.88 -5.84
CA ASN A 199 -46.08 -8.92 -6.47
C ASN A 199 -46.93 -10.14 -6.91
N ASP A 200 -47.87 -10.57 -6.08
CA ASP A 200 -48.75 -11.71 -6.38
C ASP A 200 -49.71 -11.41 -7.55
N ALA A 201 -50.08 -10.14 -7.78
CA ALA A 201 -51.02 -9.72 -8.82
C ALA A 201 -50.37 -9.30 -10.15
N LEU A 202 -49.23 -8.61 -10.09
CA LEU A 202 -48.55 -8.04 -11.26
C LEU A 202 -47.23 -8.76 -11.61
N GLY A 203 -46.86 -9.78 -10.84
CA GLY A 203 -45.56 -10.43 -10.93
C GLY A 203 -44.44 -9.57 -10.33
N HIS A 204 -43.26 -10.18 -10.14
CA HIS A 204 -42.09 -9.50 -9.57
C HIS A 204 -41.67 -8.27 -10.37
N GLU A 205 -41.68 -8.33 -11.71
CA GLU A 205 -41.35 -7.16 -12.55
C GLU A 205 -42.34 -5.99 -12.36
N GLY A 206 -43.63 -6.28 -12.15
CA GLY A 206 -44.63 -5.27 -11.85
C GLY A 206 -44.41 -4.61 -10.48
N GLY A 207 -43.99 -5.40 -9.49
CA GLY A 207 -43.53 -4.90 -8.19
C GLY A 207 -42.32 -3.99 -8.29
N ASP A 208 -41.32 -4.36 -9.08
CA ASP A 208 -40.09 -3.58 -9.30
C ASP A 208 -40.40 -2.21 -9.94
N CYS A 209 -41.38 -2.14 -10.84
CA CYS A 209 -41.85 -0.88 -11.42
C CYS A 209 -42.46 0.06 -10.35
N VAL A 210 -43.27 -0.49 -9.44
CA VAL A 210 -43.85 0.27 -8.32
C VAL A 210 -42.77 0.77 -7.36
N LEU A 211 -41.77 -0.08 -7.04
CA LEU A 211 -40.63 0.33 -6.21
C LEU A 211 -39.83 1.47 -6.86
N THR A 212 -39.61 1.39 -8.17
CA THR A 212 -38.90 2.43 -8.93
C THR A 212 -39.65 3.77 -8.95
N GLN A 213 -40.99 3.74 -8.97
CA GLN A 213 -41.82 4.95 -8.89
C GLN A 213 -41.93 5.51 -7.47
N PHE A 214 -41.93 4.65 -6.45
CA PHE A 214 -41.96 5.06 -5.04
C PHE A 214 -40.62 5.66 -4.60
N ALA A 215 -39.52 5.16 -5.17
CA ALA A 215 -38.20 5.73 -4.98
C ALA A 215 -38.11 7.14 -5.59
N PRO A 216 -37.62 8.15 -4.86
CA PRO A 216 -37.44 9.47 -5.42
C PRO A 216 -36.42 9.41 -6.57
N ALA A 217 -36.79 9.92 -7.75
CA ALA A 217 -35.89 10.00 -8.89
C ALA A 217 -34.63 10.75 -8.47
N GLY A 218 -33.47 10.07 -8.50
CA GLY A 218 -32.23 10.51 -7.88
C GLY A 218 -31.93 11.99 -8.14
N SER A 219 -32.26 12.84 -7.17
CA SER A 219 -31.85 14.24 -7.17
C SER A 219 -30.35 14.23 -6.93
N THR A 220 -29.62 14.55 -7.99
CA THR A 220 -28.21 14.93 -7.96
C THR A 220 -27.94 15.75 -6.70
N ALA A 221 -27.00 15.27 -5.89
CA ALA A 221 -26.44 16.00 -4.77
C ALA A 221 -25.91 17.35 -5.27
N GLY A 222 -26.73 18.39 -5.12
CA GLY A 222 -26.36 19.79 -5.21
C GLY A 222 -26.53 20.40 -3.82
N GLY A 223 -25.43 20.90 -3.26
CA GLY A 223 -25.36 21.51 -1.94
C GLY A 223 -23.96 21.43 -1.37
#